data_AF-Q8KK74-F1
#
_entry.id   AF-Q8KK74-F1
#
_cell.length_a   1.000
_cell.length_b   1.000
_cell.length_c   1.000
_cell.angle_alpha   90.00
_cell.angle_beta   90.00
_cell.angle_gamma   90.00
#
_symmetry.space_group_name_H-M   'P 1'
#
loop_
_entity.id
_entity.type
_entity.pdbx_description
1 polymer ?
#
loop_
_entity_poly.entity_id
_entity_poly.type
_entity_poly.pdbx_seq_one_letter_code
_entity_poly.pdbx_strand_id
1 'polypeptide(L)'
;MNKFRITHTYAIRKDDFYAIETTMSLRQVNVAVAYLQFMHFNLPSFNFLNDGLCELDVIVLMHRIYGAYVITDRTAIEAEVDLYVNWEQQLCQIQKILPEIHEIARPGVNESILFHLWEMGNRILPMLKQTNTALHDEAMLQLPRIDRVLKGTAVDSAWGWCSFDGEPCGGNVYTKQSTPDLLVRIF
;
A
#
# COMPACT_ATOMS: atom_id res chain seq x y z
N MET A 1 -5.05 -0.78 -24.39
CA MET A 1 -4.65 -0.57 -22.99
C MET A 1 -3.77 -1.73 -22.60
N ASN A 2 -2.77 -1.49 -21.76
CA ASN A 2 -1.75 -2.46 -21.44
C ASN A 2 -2.19 -3.34 -20.27
N LYS A 3 -1.92 -4.64 -20.32
CA LYS A 3 -2.27 -5.59 -19.25
C LYS A 3 -1.04 -6.11 -18.52
N PHE A 4 -0.95 -5.85 -17.22
CA PHE A 4 0.16 -6.27 -16.39
C PHE A 4 -0.32 -7.13 -15.23
N ARG A 5 0.30 -8.30 -15.04
CA ARG A 5 0.04 -9.14 -13.87
C ARG A 5 0.89 -8.66 -12.70
N ILE A 6 0.28 -8.58 -11.53
CA ILE A 6 0.99 -8.33 -10.28
C ILE A 6 1.23 -9.67 -9.62
N THR A 7 2.49 -9.95 -9.27
CA THR A 7 2.91 -11.20 -8.62
C THR A 7 3.74 -10.88 -7.39
N HIS A 8 3.90 -11.83 -6.49
CA HIS A 8 4.86 -11.73 -5.41
C HIS A 8 5.70 -13.01 -5.33
N THR A 9 7.03 -12.87 -5.30
CA THR A 9 7.98 -14.00 -5.22
C THR A 9 7.61 -14.99 -4.10
N TYR A 10 7.16 -14.46 -2.97
CA TYR A 10 6.76 -15.21 -1.77
C TYR A 10 5.24 -15.46 -1.63
N ALA A 11 4.47 -15.32 -2.72
CA ALA A 11 3.02 -15.53 -2.70
C ALA A 11 2.68 -16.94 -2.20
N ILE A 12 1.84 -17.01 -1.16
CA ILE A 12 1.34 -18.27 -0.61
C ILE A 12 0.34 -18.91 -1.58
N ARG A 13 -0.47 -18.09 -2.27
CA ARG A 13 -1.51 -18.53 -3.22
C ARG A 13 -1.11 -18.23 -4.67
N LYS A 14 -0.20 -19.04 -5.21
CA LYS A 14 0.31 -18.84 -6.58
C LYS A 14 -0.73 -19.02 -7.70
N ASP A 15 -1.85 -19.67 -7.40
CA ASP A 15 -2.93 -19.90 -8.36
C ASP A 15 -3.85 -18.70 -8.53
N ASP A 16 -3.88 -17.79 -7.55
CA ASP A 16 -4.64 -16.54 -7.64
C ASP A 16 -4.07 -15.68 -8.79
N PHE A 17 -4.98 -15.02 -9.51
CA PHE A 17 -4.62 -14.18 -10.64
C PHE A 17 -5.01 -12.74 -10.33
N TYR A 18 -4.01 -11.87 -10.25
CA TYR A 18 -4.18 -10.44 -9.99
C TYR A 18 -3.48 -9.66 -11.10
N ALA A 19 -4.25 -8.90 -11.87
CA ALA A 19 -3.73 -8.10 -12.95
C ALA A 19 -4.46 -6.75 -13.03
N ILE A 20 -3.82 -5.80 -13.72
CA ILE A 20 -4.37 -4.49 -14.02
C ILE A 20 -4.35 -4.23 -15.53
N GLU A 21 -5.35 -3.52 -16.01
CA GLU A 21 -5.39 -2.92 -17.34
C GLU A 21 -5.32 -1.40 -17.24
N THR A 22 -4.36 -0.78 -17.92
CA THR A 22 -4.04 0.65 -17.77
C THR A 22 -3.46 1.25 -19.04
N THR A 23 -3.47 2.57 -19.17
CA THR A 23 -2.74 3.29 -20.23
C THR A 23 -1.27 3.52 -19.90
N MET A 24 -0.85 3.24 -18.66
CA MET A 24 0.54 3.39 -18.22
C MET A 24 1.45 2.40 -18.95
N SER A 25 2.69 2.82 -19.22
CA SER A 25 3.74 1.92 -19.71
C SER A 25 4.23 0.99 -18.60
N LEU A 26 4.92 -0.10 -18.96
CA LEU A 26 5.52 -1.01 -17.98
C LEU A 26 6.47 -0.27 -17.01
N ARG A 27 7.25 0.70 -17.50
CA ARG A 27 8.13 1.51 -16.64
C ARG A 27 7.33 2.31 -15.62
N GLN A 28 6.26 2.97 -16.06
CA GLN A 28 5.40 3.74 -15.17
C GLN A 28 4.72 2.84 -14.13
N VAL A 29 4.28 1.63 -14.51
CA VAL A 29 3.71 0.66 -13.56
C VAL A 29 4.76 0.20 -12.55
N ASN A 30 5.98 -0.14 -12.97
CA ASN A 30 7.06 -0.49 -12.04
C ASN A 30 7.34 0.62 -11.03
N VAL A 31 7.45 1.87 -11.49
CA VAL A 31 7.67 3.03 -10.61
C VAL A 31 6.48 3.25 -9.69
N ALA A 32 5.24 3.13 -10.18
CA ALA A 32 4.04 3.32 -9.38
C ALA A 32 3.88 2.26 -8.29
N VAL A 33 4.11 1.00 -8.62
CA VAL A 33 4.06 -0.12 -7.67
C VAL A 33 5.11 0.04 -6.57
N ALA A 34 6.35 0.40 -6.94
CA ALA A 34 7.41 0.65 -5.95
C ALA A 34 7.09 1.86 -5.07
N TYR A 35 6.58 2.94 -5.66
CA TYR A 35 6.15 4.12 -4.93
C TYR A 35 5.06 3.79 -3.90
N LEU A 36 4.03 3.00 -4.25
CA LEU A 36 3.01 2.57 -3.30
C LEU A 36 3.62 1.79 -2.12
N GLN A 37 4.58 0.90 -2.39
CA GLN A 37 5.28 0.15 -1.34
C GLN A 37 6.11 1.06 -0.44
N PHE A 38 6.84 2.03 -0.99
CA PHE A 38 7.61 2.99 -0.21
C PHE A 38 6.72 3.91 0.64
N MET A 39 5.60 4.36 0.08
CA MET A 39 4.61 5.16 0.82
C MET A 39 4.00 4.33 1.95
N HIS A 40 3.66 3.06 1.72
CA HIS A 40 3.17 2.16 2.75
C HIS A 40 4.14 2.05 3.94
N PHE A 41 5.44 1.91 3.69
CA PHE A 41 6.43 1.83 4.75
C PHE A 41 6.62 3.14 5.54
N ASN A 42 6.26 4.29 4.97
CA ASN A 42 6.26 5.59 5.66
C ASN A 42 4.97 5.82 6.49
N LEU A 43 4.00 4.91 6.43
CA LEU A 43 2.76 4.97 7.19
C LEU A 43 2.84 4.11 8.47
N PRO A 44 1.94 4.33 9.45
CA PRO A 44 1.86 3.50 10.64
C PRO A 44 1.77 2.01 10.32
N SER A 45 2.61 1.22 10.96
CA SER A 45 2.60 -0.24 10.87
C SER A 45 1.66 -0.85 11.91
N PHE A 46 1.02 -1.96 11.56
CA PHE A 46 0.05 -2.66 12.40
C PHE A 46 0.32 -4.17 12.38
N ASN A 47 0.51 -4.80 13.55
CA ASN A 47 0.95 -6.19 13.60
C ASN A 47 -0.11 -7.19 13.11
N PHE A 48 -1.38 -6.77 13.10
CA PHE A 48 -2.48 -7.58 12.60
C PHE A 48 -2.60 -7.56 11.07
N LEU A 49 -1.79 -6.76 10.36
CA LEU A 49 -1.72 -6.70 8.90
C LEU A 49 -0.35 -7.17 8.41
N ASN A 50 -0.23 -7.41 7.11
CA ASN A 50 1.06 -7.71 6.49
C ASN A 50 1.99 -6.51 6.60
N ASP A 51 3.29 -6.79 6.68
CA ASP A 51 4.36 -5.81 6.74
C ASP A 51 4.57 -5.08 5.40
N GLY A 52 4.10 -5.64 4.29
CA GLY A 52 4.09 -5.02 2.96
C GLY A 52 2.77 -5.18 2.21
N LEU A 53 2.64 -4.49 1.07
CA LEU A 53 1.48 -4.64 0.19
C LEU A 53 1.58 -5.97 -0.56
N CYS A 54 0.52 -6.78 -0.53
CA CYS A 54 0.40 -7.96 -1.36
C CYS A 54 -0.24 -7.64 -2.72
N GLU A 55 -0.34 -8.64 -3.59
CA GLU A 55 -0.83 -8.47 -4.96
C GLU A 55 -2.24 -7.88 -5.01
N LEU A 56 -3.14 -8.36 -4.13
CA LEU A 56 -4.50 -7.85 -4.02
C LEU A 56 -4.50 -6.37 -3.60
N ASP A 57 -3.63 -6.00 -2.65
CA ASP A 57 -3.53 -4.62 -2.16
C ASP A 57 -3.10 -3.69 -3.30
N VAL A 58 -2.07 -4.10 -4.04
CA VAL A 58 -1.53 -3.31 -5.15
C VAL A 58 -2.56 -3.12 -6.27
N ILE A 59 -3.29 -4.16 -6.70
CA ILE A 59 -4.31 -3.96 -7.75
C ILE A 59 -5.44 -3.03 -7.30
N VAL A 60 -5.85 -3.08 -6.04
CA VAL A 60 -6.89 -2.19 -5.48
C VAL A 60 -6.38 -0.75 -5.41
N LEU A 61 -5.16 -0.54 -4.94
CA LEU A 61 -4.54 0.79 -4.88
C LEU A 61 -4.27 1.36 -6.27
N MET A 62 -3.83 0.53 -7.22
CA MET A 62 -3.63 0.94 -8.61
C MET A 62 -4.95 1.39 -9.26
N HIS A 63 -6.05 0.69 -8.96
CA HIS A 63 -7.38 1.12 -9.37
C HIS A 63 -7.79 2.45 -8.73
N ARG A 64 -7.67 2.55 -7.41
CA ARG A 64 -8.12 3.72 -6.62
C ARG A 64 -7.34 4.99 -6.97
N ILE A 65 -6.02 4.88 -7.16
CA ILE A 65 -5.12 6.03 -7.31
C ILE A 65 -4.87 6.39 -8.77
N TYR A 66 -4.75 5.40 -9.66
CA TYR A 66 -4.39 5.61 -11.06
C TYR A 66 -5.52 5.25 -12.04
N GLY A 67 -6.69 4.82 -11.56
CA GLY A 67 -7.82 4.47 -12.41
C GLY A 67 -7.61 3.19 -13.22
N ALA A 68 -6.67 2.33 -12.84
CA ALA A 68 -6.45 1.07 -13.51
C ALA A 68 -7.68 0.14 -13.39
N TYR A 69 -7.98 -0.63 -14.42
CA TYR A 69 -9.05 -1.62 -14.37
C TYR A 69 -8.53 -2.92 -13.75
N VAL A 70 -9.25 -3.45 -12.75
CA VAL A 70 -8.86 -4.67 -12.02
C VAL A 70 -9.28 -5.91 -12.80
N ILE A 71 -8.37 -6.87 -12.93
CA ILE A 71 -8.62 -8.15 -13.58
C ILE A 71 -8.23 -9.27 -12.61
N THR A 72 -9.20 -10.13 -12.27
CA THR A 72 -8.97 -11.31 -11.43
C THR A 72 -9.14 -12.64 -12.17
N ASP A 73 -9.66 -12.59 -13.39
CA ASP A 73 -9.77 -13.76 -14.26
C ASP A 73 -8.52 -13.91 -15.14
N ARG A 74 -8.10 -15.15 -15.38
CA ARG A 74 -6.92 -15.44 -16.20
C ARG A 74 -7.14 -14.89 -17.62
N THR A 75 -6.25 -14.00 -18.04
CA THR A 75 -6.22 -13.39 -19.37
C THR A 75 -4.79 -13.36 -19.90
N ALA A 76 -4.63 -13.15 -21.20
CA ALA A 76 -3.34 -12.77 -21.76
C ALA A 76 -2.85 -11.45 -21.13
N ILE A 77 -1.55 -11.41 -20.82
CA ILE A 77 -0.84 -10.28 -20.20
C ILE A 77 0.38 -9.92 -21.07
N GLU A 78 0.83 -8.67 -20.97
CA GLU A 78 2.03 -8.20 -21.65
C GLU A 78 3.30 -8.47 -20.84
N ALA A 79 3.22 -8.28 -19.53
CA ALA A 79 4.33 -8.52 -18.62
C ALA A 79 3.85 -8.77 -17.19
N GLU A 80 4.74 -9.31 -16.38
CA GLU A 80 4.58 -9.47 -14.95
C GLU A 80 5.39 -8.39 -14.20
N VAL A 81 4.83 -7.89 -13.10
CA VAL A 81 5.49 -7.00 -12.14
C VAL A 81 5.51 -7.72 -10.81
N ASP A 82 6.68 -8.27 -10.46
CA ASP A 82 6.88 -8.92 -9.18
C ASP A 82 7.16 -7.88 -8.10
N LEU A 83 6.33 -7.85 -7.06
CA LEU A 83 6.39 -6.85 -6.00
C LEU A 83 7.74 -6.84 -5.27
N TYR A 84 8.26 -8.01 -4.91
CA TYR A 84 9.52 -8.14 -4.18
C TYR A 84 10.70 -7.69 -5.05
N VAL A 85 10.81 -8.25 -6.25
CA VAL A 85 11.90 -7.93 -7.18
C VAL A 85 11.85 -6.45 -7.58
N ASN A 86 10.66 -5.92 -7.87
CA ASN A 86 10.50 -4.52 -8.25
C ASN A 86 10.88 -3.58 -7.10
N TRP A 87 10.43 -3.86 -5.88
CA TRP A 87 10.81 -3.08 -4.71
C TRP A 87 12.32 -3.06 -4.50
N GLU A 88 12.97 -4.22 -4.50
CA GLU A 88 14.42 -4.35 -4.30
C GLU A 88 15.20 -3.58 -5.38
N GLN A 89 14.83 -3.76 -6.65
CA GLN A 89 15.48 -3.08 -7.77
C GLN A 89 15.31 -1.55 -7.73
N GLN A 90 14.09 -1.06 -7.47
CA GLN A 90 13.83 0.36 -7.38
C GLN A 90 14.53 0.98 -6.17
N LEU A 91 14.55 0.30 -5.02
CA LEU A 91 15.19 0.77 -3.80
C LEU A 91 16.70 0.99 -4.00
N CYS A 92 17.38 0.03 -4.62
CA CYS A 92 18.82 0.15 -4.93
C CYS A 92 19.17 1.36 -5.82
N GLN A 93 18.19 1.95 -6.51
CA GLN A 93 18.37 3.06 -7.44
C GLN A 93 17.51 4.26 -7.09
N ILE A 94 17.03 4.35 -5.85
CA ILE A 94 16.01 5.30 -5.42
C ILE A 94 16.33 6.76 -5.78
N GLN A 95 17.60 7.18 -5.64
CA GLN A 95 18.04 8.53 -6.01
C GLN A 95 17.88 8.84 -7.50
N LYS A 96 18.04 7.84 -8.37
CA LYS A 96 17.91 8.00 -9.83
C LYS A 96 16.45 8.04 -10.26
N ILE A 97 15.59 7.29 -9.59
CA ILE A 97 14.18 7.15 -9.95
C ILE A 97 13.28 8.17 -9.24
N LEU A 98 13.78 8.92 -8.27
CA LEU A 98 13.02 9.92 -7.52
C LEU A 98 12.29 10.94 -8.43
N PRO A 99 12.90 11.47 -9.51
CA PRO A 99 12.19 12.33 -10.46
C PRO A 99 10.98 11.63 -11.10
N GLU A 100 11.15 10.36 -11.52
CA GLU A 100 10.05 9.57 -12.09
C GLU A 100 8.96 9.32 -11.03
N ILE A 101 9.32 9.02 -9.78
CA ILE A 101 8.37 8.88 -8.68
C ILE A 101 7.55 10.18 -8.51
N HIS A 102 8.19 11.34 -8.55
CA HIS A 102 7.49 12.62 -8.45
C HIS A 102 6.49 12.85 -9.60
N GLU A 103 6.80 12.38 -10.82
CA GLU A 103 5.88 12.47 -11.96
C GLU A 103 4.64 11.58 -11.78
N ILE A 104 4.81 10.40 -11.17
CA ILE A 104 3.69 9.48 -10.95
C ILE A 104 2.90 9.82 -9.68
N ALA A 105 3.51 10.47 -8.69
CA ALA A 105 2.88 10.76 -7.39
C ALA A 105 1.52 11.45 -7.55
N ARG A 106 0.59 11.11 -6.65
CA ARG A 106 -0.78 11.64 -6.66
C ARG A 106 -1.17 12.15 -5.26
N PRO A 107 -2.09 13.11 -5.17
CA PRO A 107 -2.67 13.50 -3.89
C PRO A 107 -3.48 12.33 -3.30
N GLY A 108 -3.51 12.21 -1.97
CA GLY A 108 -4.37 11.26 -1.27
C GLY A 108 -3.93 9.80 -1.35
N VAL A 109 -2.65 9.53 -1.68
CA VAL A 109 -2.05 8.20 -1.65
C VAL A 109 -1.94 7.71 -0.21
N ASN A 110 -1.51 8.56 0.72
CA ASN A 110 -1.43 8.21 2.14
C ASN A 110 -2.81 7.82 2.71
N GLU A 111 -3.81 8.65 2.43
CA GLU A 111 -5.21 8.37 2.77
C GLU A 111 -5.72 7.08 2.12
N SER A 112 -5.43 6.87 0.83
CA SER A 112 -5.87 5.69 0.09
C SER A 112 -5.29 4.39 0.63
N ILE A 113 -4.01 4.40 1.03
CA ILE A 113 -3.35 3.25 1.65
C ILE A 113 -3.92 3.01 3.05
N LEU A 114 -4.04 4.03 3.90
CA LEU A 114 -4.63 3.87 5.24
C LEU A 114 -6.08 3.37 5.19
N PHE A 115 -6.86 3.86 4.23
CA PHE A 115 -8.23 3.40 4.03
C PHE A 115 -8.26 1.93 3.61
N HIS A 116 -7.37 1.52 2.70
CA HIS A 116 -7.22 0.11 2.31
C HIS A 116 -6.83 -0.79 3.49
N LEU A 117 -5.85 -0.38 4.31
CA LEU A 117 -5.44 -1.11 5.52
C LEU A 117 -6.59 -1.23 6.52
N TRP A 118 -7.39 -0.18 6.69
CA TRP A 118 -8.60 -0.22 7.52
C TRP A 118 -9.64 -1.20 6.98
N GLU A 119 -9.89 -1.22 5.67
CA GLU A 119 -10.81 -2.19 5.04
C GLU A 119 -10.33 -3.64 5.24
N MET A 120 -9.03 -3.89 5.03
CA MET A 120 -8.43 -5.21 5.25
C MET A 120 -8.49 -5.64 6.70
N GLY A 121 -8.16 -4.77 7.64
CA GLY A 121 -8.25 -5.06 9.06
C GLY A 121 -9.67 -5.42 9.50
N ASN A 122 -10.69 -4.69 9.04
CA ASN A 122 -12.08 -5.03 9.31
C ASN A 122 -12.49 -6.37 8.70
N ARG A 123 -12.00 -6.69 7.50
CA ARG A 123 -12.30 -7.95 6.81
C ARG A 123 -11.73 -9.17 7.54
N ILE A 124 -10.53 -9.07 8.10
CA ILE A 124 -9.86 -10.18 8.80
C ILE A 124 -10.25 -10.30 10.28
N LEU A 125 -10.89 -9.27 10.85
CA LEU A 125 -11.25 -9.21 12.27
C LEU A 125 -12.00 -10.46 12.78
N PRO A 126 -13.02 -11.02 12.08
CA PRO A 126 -13.70 -12.23 12.54
C PRO A 126 -12.79 -13.45 12.57
N MET A 127 -11.81 -13.53 11.66
CA MET A 127 -10.82 -14.60 11.64
C MET A 127 -9.84 -14.47 12.80
N LEU A 128 -9.32 -13.26 13.06
CA LEU A 128 -8.40 -13.03 14.19
C LEU A 128 -9.03 -13.40 15.53
N LYS A 129 -10.32 -13.12 15.72
CA LYS A 129 -11.06 -13.52 16.93
C LYS A 129 -10.97 -15.03 17.22
N GLN A 130 -10.84 -15.84 16.17
CA GLN A 130 -10.78 -17.30 16.26
C GLN A 130 -9.36 -17.83 16.33
N THR A 131 -8.40 -17.16 15.68
CA THR A 131 -7.03 -17.67 15.49
C THR A 131 -5.98 -17.02 16.38
N ASN A 132 -6.16 -15.75 16.76
CA ASN A 132 -5.18 -14.99 17.54
C ASN A 132 -5.84 -13.83 18.30
N THR A 133 -6.22 -14.08 19.55
CA THR A 133 -6.89 -13.08 20.41
C THR A 133 -6.04 -11.83 20.64
N ALA A 134 -4.71 -11.94 20.74
CA ALA A 134 -3.85 -10.78 20.95
C ALA A 134 -3.88 -9.82 19.75
N LEU A 135 -3.78 -10.35 18.52
CA LEU A 135 -3.91 -9.53 17.31
C LEU A 135 -5.33 -9.01 17.10
N HIS A 136 -6.35 -9.77 17.51
CA HIS A 136 -7.73 -9.29 17.50
C HIS A 136 -7.92 -8.07 18.42
N ASP A 137 -7.39 -8.12 19.65
CA ASP A 137 -7.50 -7.02 20.61
C ASP A 137 -6.73 -5.78 20.15
N GLU A 138 -5.56 -5.98 19.53
CA GLU A 138 -4.84 -4.91 18.84
C GLU A 138 -5.68 -4.30 17.71
N ALA A 139 -6.23 -5.11 16.81
CA ALA A 139 -7.07 -4.64 15.70
C ALA A 139 -8.29 -3.85 16.21
N MET A 140 -8.97 -4.34 17.25
CA MET A 140 -10.10 -3.66 17.89
C MET A 140 -9.72 -2.29 18.47
N LEU A 141 -8.47 -2.14 18.94
CA LEU A 141 -7.96 -0.87 19.44
C LEU A 141 -7.57 0.09 18.31
N GLN A 142 -6.91 -0.42 17.27
CA GLN A 142 -6.31 0.41 16.22
C GLN A 142 -7.30 0.80 15.12
N LEU A 143 -8.23 -0.07 14.72
CA LEU A 143 -9.17 0.22 13.63
C LEU A 143 -10.01 1.49 13.88
N PRO A 144 -10.55 1.75 15.08
CA PRO A 144 -11.23 3.01 15.38
C PRO A 144 -10.31 4.23 15.35
N ARG A 145 -9.01 4.07 15.63
CA ARG A 145 -8.02 5.16 15.56
C ARG A 145 -7.70 5.49 14.11
N ILE A 146 -7.55 4.48 13.25
CA ILE A 146 -7.38 4.67 11.81
C ILE A 146 -8.60 5.41 11.22
N ASP A 147 -9.82 5.01 11.60
CA ASP A 147 -11.05 5.72 11.19
C ASP A 147 -11.06 7.21 11.60
N ARG A 148 -10.56 7.55 12.79
CA ARG A 148 -10.43 8.97 13.20
C ARG A 148 -9.43 9.74 12.34
N VAL A 149 -8.31 9.11 11.98
CA VAL A 149 -7.28 9.71 11.12
C VAL A 149 -7.81 9.93 9.71
N LEU A 150 -8.54 8.95 9.17
CA LEU A 150 -9.24 9.05 7.88
C LEU A 150 -10.32 10.14 7.88
N LYS A 151 -10.85 10.52 9.04
CA LYS A 151 -11.75 11.67 9.20
C LYS A 151 -11.02 13.02 9.34
N GLY A 152 -9.69 13.02 9.26
CA GLY A 152 -8.84 14.22 9.32
C GLY A 152 -8.31 14.57 10.70
N THR A 153 -8.38 13.64 11.66
CA THR A 153 -7.70 13.83 12.94
C THR A 153 -6.20 13.58 12.78
N ALA A 154 -5.36 14.39 13.42
CA ALA A 154 -3.95 14.08 13.53
C ALA A 154 -3.72 12.82 14.38
N VAL A 155 -2.63 12.09 14.14
CA VAL A 155 -2.23 10.96 14.98
C VAL A 155 -1.91 11.46 16.38
N ASP A 156 -2.56 10.89 17.40
CA ASP A 156 -2.24 11.18 18.80
C ASP A 156 -0.93 10.48 19.18
N SER A 157 0.06 11.23 19.68
CA SER A 157 1.33 10.70 20.13
C SER A 157 1.19 9.63 21.22
N ALA A 158 0.11 9.65 22.01
CA ALA A 158 -0.18 8.64 23.03
C ALA A 158 -0.53 7.26 22.44
N TRP A 159 -0.84 7.17 21.14
CA TRP A 159 -1.11 5.88 20.48
C TRP A 159 0.16 5.08 20.19
N GLY A 160 1.33 5.72 20.22
CA GLY A 160 2.62 5.06 20.01
C GLY A 160 2.80 4.47 18.61
N TRP A 161 2.15 5.05 17.60
CA TRP A 161 2.28 4.59 16.22
C TRP A 161 3.65 4.93 15.65
N CYS A 162 4.26 3.94 15.00
CA CYS A 162 5.51 4.09 14.28
C CYS A 162 5.37 3.55 12.85
N SER A 163 6.13 4.14 11.92
CA SER A 163 6.34 3.59 10.59
C SER A 163 7.18 2.31 10.64
N PHE A 164 7.37 1.68 9.47
CA PHE A 164 8.11 0.41 9.36
C PHE A 164 9.55 0.50 9.90
N ASP A 165 10.21 1.65 9.72
CA ASP A 165 11.56 1.95 10.23
C ASP A 165 11.61 2.39 11.70
N GLY A 166 10.47 2.41 12.39
CA GLY A 166 10.37 2.77 13.81
C GLY A 166 10.17 4.26 14.08
N GLU A 167 10.03 5.09 13.05
CA GLU A 167 9.87 6.52 13.22
C GLU A 167 8.48 6.90 13.77
N PRO A 168 8.39 7.78 14.78
CA PRO A 168 7.11 8.15 15.38
C PRO A 168 6.18 8.87 14.38
N CYS A 169 4.91 8.46 14.37
CA CYS A 169 3.87 9.04 13.51
C CYS A 169 3.03 10.14 14.19
N GLY A 170 3.32 10.47 15.46
CA GLY A 170 2.55 11.44 16.25
C GLY A 170 2.51 12.84 15.60
N GLY A 171 1.31 13.42 15.54
CA GLY A 171 1.04 14.72 14.92
C GLY A 171 0.81 14.68 13.40
N ASN A 172 1.05 13.56 12.73
CA ASN A 172 0.86 13.45 11.28
C ASN A 172 -0.62 13.54 10.90
N VAL A 173 -0.90 14.21 9.77
CA VAL A 173 -2.22 14.28 9.14
C VAL A 173 -2.10 13.71 7.72
N TYR A 174 -2.88 12.67 7.43
CA TYR A 174 -2.76 11.91 6.18
C TYR A 174 -3.86 12.18 5.16
N THR A 175 -4.82 13.07 5.47
CA THR A 175 -5.97 13.38 4.61
C THR A 175 -5.97 14.82 4.12
N LYS A 176 -6.81 15.11 3.12
CA LYS A 176 -7.05 16.48 2.58
C LYS A 176 -5.81 17.15 1.96
N GLN A 177 -4.93 16.37 1.36
CA GLN A 177 -3.80 16.95 0.62
C GLN A 177 -4.22 17.29 -0.82
N SER A 178 -4.14 18.57 -1.17
CA SER A 178 -4.32 19.04 -2.56
C SER A 178 -3.05 18.87 -3.39
N THR A 179 -1.93 18.52 -2.75
CA THR A 179 -0.63 18.28 -3.37
C THR A 179 -0.33 16.79 -3.43
N PRO A 180 0.49 16.33 -4.38
CA PRO A 180 0.97 14.95 -4.40
C PRO A 180 1.64 14.56 -3.08
N ASP A 181 1.34 13.35 -2.59
CA ASP A 181 2.05 12.77 -1.45
C ASP A 181 3.45 12.35 -1.92
N LEU A 182 4.48 13.10 -1.54
CA LEU A 182 5.85 12.79 -1.94
C LEU A 182 6.51 11.86 -0.93
N LEU A 183 7.53 11.12 -1.39
CA LEU A 183 8.41 10.39 -0.50
C LEU A 183 9.13 11.41 0.39
N VAL A 184 8.76 11.41 1.67
CA VAL A 184 9.38 12.28 2.67
C VAL A 184 10.73 11.70 3.11
N ARG A 185 10.88 10.37 3.01
CA ARG A 185 12.03 9.61 3.52
C ARG A 185 12.33 8.41 2.62
N ILE A 186 13.61 8.03 2.61
CA ILE A 186 14.16 6.85 1.97
C ILE A 186 14.81 6.05 3.10
N PHE A 187 14.39 4.79 3.27
CA PHE A 187 14.88 3.84 4.29
C PHE A 187 16.39 3.68 4.29
#